data_AF-A0A9E2H987-F1
#
_entry.id   AF-A0A9E2H987-F1
#
_cell.length_a   1.000
_cell.length_b   1.000
_cell.length_c   1.000
_cell.angle_alpha   90.00
_cell.angle_beta   90.00
_cell.angle_gamma   90.00
#
_symmetry.space_group_name_H-M   'P 1'
#
loop_
_entity.id
_entity.type
_entity.pdbx_description
1 polymer ?
#
loop_
_entity_poly.entity_id
_entity_poly.type
_entity_poly.pdbx_seq_one_letter_code
_entity_poly.pdbx_strand_id
1 'polypeptide(L)' 'MASKQRQSVQRGRDARSGRFIPVDRARRDPDHTVVERVPLPRKGKSKK' A
#
# COMPACT_ATOMS: atom_id res chain seq x y z
N MET A 1 -21.80 16.32 -0.07
CA MET A 1 -20.60 15.95 -0.83
C MET A 1 -20.28 14.48 -0.57
N ALA A 2 -20.55 13.58 -1.52
CA ALA A 2 -20.18 12.17 -1.36
C ALA A 2 -18.66 12.04 -1.51
N SER A 3 -17.91 12.06 -0.41
CA SER A 3 -16.48 11.78 -0.43
C SER A 3 -16.30 10.34 -0.91
N LYS A 4 -15.95 10.19 -2.18
CA LYS A 4 -15.58 8.92 -2.80
C LYS A 4 -14.33 8.46 -2.06
N GLN A 5 -14.51 7.71 -0.96
CA GLN A 5 -13.44 7.24 -0.11
C GLN A 5 -12.51 6.40 -1.00
N ARG A 6 -11.43 7.02 -1.48
CA ARG A 6 -10.31 6.32 -2.10
C ARG A 6 -9.75 5.46 -0.98
N GLN A 7 -10.22 4.21 -0.90
CA GLN A 7 -9.70 3.27 0.06
C GLN A 7 -8.20 3.12 -0.27
N SER A 8 -7.33 3.46 0.67
CA SER A 8 -5.89 3.31 0.53
C SER A 8 -5.41 2.36 1.61
N VAL A 9 -4.46 1.49 1.28
CA VAL A 9 -3.82 0.58 2.25
C VAL A 9 -2.38 0.99 2.46
N GLN A 10 -1.88 0.79 3.68
CA GLN A 10 -0.46 0.93 3.95
C GLN A 10 0.26 -0.30 3.38
N ARG A 11 1.34 -0.07 2.64
CA ARG A 11 2.24 -1.11 2.14
C ARG A 11 3.67 -0.70 2.45
N GLY A 12 4.46 -1.66 2.90
CA GLY A 12 5.91 -1.49 2.90
C GLY A 12 6.42 -1.57 1.47
N ARG A 13 7.47 -0.82 1.16
CA ARG A 13 8.19 -0.85 -0.11
C ARG A 13 9.67 -0.89 0.20
N ASP A 14 10.35 -1.89 -0.33
CA ASP A 14 11.80 -1.99 -0.24
C ASP A 14 12.42 -0.90 -1.12
N ALA A 15 13.28 -0.05 -0.54
CA ALA A 15 13.93 1.06 -1.23
C ALA A 15 14.98 0.58 -2.24
N ARG A 16 15.55 -0.61 -2.05
CA ARG A 16 16.59 -1.19 -2.92
C ARG A 16 15.99 -1.86 -4.15
N SER A 17 14.92 -2.64 -3.96
CA SER A 17 14.32 -3.43 -5.03
C SER A 17 13.04 -2.82 -5.61
N GLY A 18 12.44 -1.83 -4.92
CA GLY A 18 11.15 -1.25 -5.27
C GLY A 18 9.96 -2.18 -5.04
N ARG A 19 10.17 -3.39 -4.50
CA ARG A 19 9.13 -4.40 -4.28
C ARG A 19 8.26 -4.04 -3.08
N PHE A 20 6.97 -4.33 -3.18
CA PHE A 20 6.07 -4.23 -2.04
C PHE A 20 6.30 -5.38 -1.07
N ILE A 21 6.51 -5.03 0.20
CA ILE A 21 6.68 -5.94 1.33
C ILE A 21 5.58 -5.68 2.38
N PRO A 22 5.37 -6.61 3.34
CA PRO A 22 4.48 -6.37 4.47
C PRO A 22 4.92 -5.13 5.27
N VAL A 23 3.95 -4.38 5.81
CA VAL A 23 4.23 -3.19 6.62
C VAL A 23 5.06 -3.55 7.86
N ASP A 24 4.77 -4.68 8.51
CA ASP A 24 5.56 -5.14 9.66
C ASP A 24 7.02 -5.38 9.33
N ARG A 25 7.31 -5.91 8.13
CA ARG A 25 8.70 -6.09 7.68
C ARG A 25 9.36 -4.73 7.44
N ALA A 26 8.62 -3.79 6.85
CA ALA A 26 9.16 -2.45 6.64
C ALA A 26 9.43 -1.71 7.96
N ARG A 27 8.55 -1.87 8.95
CA ARG A 27 8.74 -1.28 10.28
C ARG A 27 9.94 -1.85 11.05
N ARG A 28 10.34 -3.09 10.78
CA ARG A 28 11.52 -3.71 11.37
C ARG A 28 12.84 -3.26 10.74
N ASP A 29 12.80 -2.69 9.54
CA ASP A 29 13.99 -2.25 8.78
C ASP A 29 13.72 -0.88 8.12
N PRO A 30 13.60 0.20 8.92
CA PRO A 30 13.25 1.52 8.41
C PRO A 30 14.36 2.16 7.55
N ASP A 31 15.61 1.68 7.66
CA ASP A 31 16.76 2.20 6.91
C ASP A 31 16.74 1.81 5.43
N HIS A 32 16.11 0.68 5.07
CA HIS A 32 16.07 0.20 3.69
C HIS A 32 14.66 0.00 3.16
N THR A 33 13.64 0.41 3.91
CA THR A 33 12.25 0.24 3.50
C THR A 33 11.40 1.45 3.87
N VAL A 34 10.32 1.65 3.12
CA VAL A 34 9.42 2.79 3.25
C VAL A 34 8.00 2.29 3.43
N VAL A 35 7.21 2.92 4.30
CA VAL A 35 5.77 2.64 4.42
C VAL A 35 5.01 3.69 3.64
N GLU A 36 4.37 3.30 2.54
CA GLU A 36 3.60 4.19 1.66
C GLU A 36 2.10 3.84 1.68
N ARG A 37 1.25 4.85 1.46
CA ARG A 37 -0.19 4.64 1.25
C ARG A 37 -0.46 4.37 -0.23
N VAL A 38 -0.79 3.13 -0.55
CA VAL A 38 -1.13 2.70 -1.90
C VAL A 38 -2.66 2.76 -2.07
N PRO A 39 -3.19 3.47 -3.08
CA PRO A 39 -4.61 3.46 -3.36
C PRO A 39 -5.02 2.04 -3.76
N LEU A 40 -6.07 1.52 -3.12
CA LEU A 40 -6.64 0.26 -3.56
C LEU A 40 -7.20 0.45 -4.97
N PRO A 41 -7.01 -0.54 -5.86
CA PRO A 41 -7.75 -0.54 -7.10
C PRO A 41 -9.23 -0.39 -6.74
N ARG A 42 -9.92 0.51 -7.44
CA ARG A 42 -11.38 0.64 -7.25
C ARG A 42 -11.93 -0.78 -7.35
N LYS A 43 -12.74 -1.20 -6.38
CA LYS A 43 -13.62 -2.37 -6.53
C LYS A 43 -14.52 -2.07 -7.74
N GLY A 44 -13.99 -2.26 -8.95
CA GLY A 44 -14.80 -2.61 -10.10
C GLY A 44 -15.52 -3.84 -9.63
N LYS A 45 -16.85 -3.76 -9.58
CA LYS A 45 -17.69 -4.90 -9.24
C LYS A 45 -17.10 -6.11 -9.97
N SER A 46 -16.64 -7.11 -9.24
CA SER A 46 -16.40 -8.41 -9.85
C SER A 46 -17.75 -8.81 -10.42
N LYS A 47 -17.94 -8.60 -11.73
CA LYS A 47 -19.09 -9.11 -12.46
C LYS A 47 -18.85 -10.61 -12.48
N LYS A 48 -19.43 -11.31 -11.51
CA LYS A 48 -19.72 -12.73 -11.64
C LYS A 48 -21.08 -12.86 -12.33
#